data_AF-A0AAV9G1F8-F1
#
_entry.id   AF-A0AAV9G1F8-F1
#
_cell.length_a   1.000
_cell.length_b   1.000
_cell.length_c   1.000
_cell.angle_alpha   90.00
_cell.angle_beta   90.00
_cell.angle_gamma   90.00
#
_symmetry.space_group_name_H-M   'P 1'
#
loop_
_entity.id
_entity.type
_entity.pdbx_description
1 polymer ?
#
loop_
_entity_poly.entity_id
_entity_poly.type
_entity_poly.pdbx_seq_one_letter_code
_entity_poly.pdbx_strand_id
1 'polypeptide(L)'
;MQDQLVAAWKGVNNSALYFSTLRPSNGADQWAPPLPIPHAASSTGPSLASLDSEPRGSKVVYALWKGCDNNKLYLSTYDGNSWRLPAELRFANTDVNSTLVAYEGKIVVSWKQSGSENLYWMFLAADGSPLMEPHEIGWEGTSRLGPTLAVVDGTLCAAWKGMGEPADVRVSTWRGGN
;
A
#
# COMPACT_ATOMS: atom_id res chain seq x y z
N MET A 1 17.81 -6.77 -11.24
CA MET A 1 17.59 -5.40 -11.76
C MET A 1 18.50 -4.46 -10.99
N GLN A 2 18.89 -3.32 -11.57
CA GLN A 2 19.47 -2.24 -10.77
C GLN A 2 18.39 -1.72 -9.82
N ASP A 3 18.75 -1.43 -8.57
CA ASP A 3 17.84 -0.83 -7.59
C ASP A 3 17.32 0.50 -8.15
N GLN A 4 16.03 0.53 -8.48
CA GLN A 4 15.36 1.70 -9.04
C GLN A 4 14.37 2.23 -8.00
N LEU A 5 14.52 3.50 -7.60
CA LEU A 5 13.52 4.14 -6.75
C LEU A 5 12.30 4.51 -7.58
N VAL A 6 11.11 4.26 -7.02
CA VAL A 6 9.83 4.62 -7.62
C VAL A 6 9.09 5.54 -6.67
N ALA A 7 8.66 6.69 -7.17
CA ALA A 7 7.75 7.59 -6.48
C ALA A 7 6.40 7.58 -7.21
N ALA A 8 5.29 7.62 -6.46
CA ALA A 8 3.95 7.71 -7.02
C ALA A 8 3.08 8.69 -6.22
N TRP A 9 2.16 9.38 -6.89
CA TRP A 9 1.32 10.42 -6.29
C TRP A 9 0.01 10.63 -7.07
N LYS A 10 -0.97 11.24 -6.42
CA LYS A 10 -2.20 11.72 -7.07
C LYS A 10 -1.95 13.09 -7.71
N GLY A 11 -2.48 13.32 -8.91
CA GLY A 11 -2.48 14.65 -9.52
C GLY A 11 -3.28 15.66 -8.67
N VAL A 12 -2.81 16.91 -8.59
CA VAL A 12 -3.49 17.93 -7.75
C VAL A 12 -4.89 18.29 -8.29
N ASN A 13 -5.02 18.39 -9.62
CA ASN A 13 -6.24 18.85 -10.30
C ASN A 13 -7.02 17.73 -11.01
N ASN A 14 -6.69 16.47 -10.74
CA ASN A 14 -7.39 15.32 -11.32
C ASN A 14 -7.34 14.12 -10.36
N SER A 15 -8.04 13.05 -10.72
CA SER A 15 -8.03 11.79 -9.97
C SER A 15 -6.93 10.84 -10.44
N ALA A 16 -6.15 11.18 -11.47
CA ALA A 16 -5.13 10.26 -12.00
C ALA A 16 -3.99 10.06 -11.00
N LEU A 17 -3.46 8.84 -10.98
CA LEU A 17 -2.21 8.54 -10.30
C LEU A 17 -1.05 8.62 -11.28
N TYR A 18 0.06 9.19 -10.83
CA TYR A 18 1.30 9.32 -11.58
C TYR A 18 2.40 8.59 -10.85
N PHE A 19 3.44 8.21 -11.59
CA PHE A 19 4.68 7.70 -11.05
C PHE A 19 5.89 8.27 -11.80
N SER A 20 7.04 8.27 -11.14
CA SER A 20 8.34 8.52 -11.75
C SER A 20 9.36 7.56 -11.17
N THR A 21 10.41 7.29 -11.94
CA THR A 21 11.51 6.43 -11.54
C THR A 21 12.81 7.21 -11.49
N LEU A 22 13.59 6.99 -10.43
CA LEU A 22 14.92 7.56 -10.29
C LEU A 22 15.87 6.71 -11.11
N ARG A 23 16.54 7.33 -12.08
CA ARG A 23 17.53 6.65 -12.91
C ARG A 23 18.91 7.11 -12.44
N PRO A 24 19.80 6.18 -12.07
CA PRO A 24 21.21 6.51 -11.90
C PRO A 24 21.74 7.09 -13.20
N SER A 25 22.39 8.25 -13.13
CA SER A 25 23.06 8.85 -14.28
C SER A 25 24.49 9.23 -13.90
N ASN A 26 25.39 9.30 -14.87
CA ASN A 26 26.79 9.67 -14.65
C ASN A 26 26.89 11.15 -14.24
N GLY A 27 26.75 11.45 -12.94
CA GLY A 27 26.99 12.77 -12.36
C GLY A 27 25.93 13.24 -11.37
N ALA A 28 24.69 12.77 -11.47
CA ALA A 28 23.62 12.98 -10.48
C ALA A 28 22.41 12.08 -10.77
N ASP A 29 21.74 11.58 -9.74
CA ASP A 29 20.48 10.85 -9.94
C ASP A 29 19.39 11.80 -10.46
N GLN A 30 18.65 11.37 -11.48
CA GLN A 30 17.57 12.17 -12.08
C GLN A 30 16.27 11.39 -12.15
N TRP A 31 15.19 12.03 -11.70
CA TRP A 31 13.84 11.51 -11.86
C TRP A 31 13.42 11.62 -13.33
N ALA A 32 12.86 10.55 -13.87
CA ALA A 32 12.24 10.58 -15.18
C ALA A 32 11.01 11.52 -15.19
N PRO A 33 10.59 12.04 -16.36
CA PRO A 33 9.31 12.72 -16.47
C PRO A 33 8.17 11.85 -15.94
N PRO A 34 7.24 12.40 -15.15
CA PRO A 34 6.13 11.62 -14.61
C PRO A 34 5.24 11.03 -15.69
N LEU A 35 4.83 9.78 -15.50
CA LEU A 35 3.88 9.08 -16.35
C LEU A 35 2.65 8.69 -15.55
N PRO A 36 1.45 8.65 -16.16
CA PRO A 36 0.27 8.13 -15.48
C PRO A 36 0.43 6.63 -15.21
N ILE A 37 -0.07 6.16 -14.07
CA ILE A 37 -0.33 4.74 -13.83
C ILE A 37 -1.59 4.37 -14.64
N PRO A 38 -1.50 3.47 -15.63
CA PRO A 38 -2.63 3.14 -16.49
C PRO A 38 -3.85 2.66 -15.71
N HIS A 39 -5.03 3.17 -16.07
CA HIS A 39 -6.31 2.81 -15.46
C HIS A 39 -6.42 3.09 -13.94
N ALA A 40 -5.50 3.87 -13.36
CA ALA A 40 -5.53 4.22 -11.95
C ALA A 40 -6.18 5.59 -11.75
N ALA A 41 -7.25 5.61 -10.95
CA ALA A 41 -7.89 6.83 -10.48
C ALA A 41 -8.18 6.74 -8.98
N SER A 42 -7.81 7.78 -8.23
CA SER A 42 -7.97 7.87 -6.78
C SER A 42 -8.32 9.29 -6.35
N SER A 43 -8.99 9.41 -5.21
CA SER A 43 -9.16 10.68 -4.50
C SER A 43 -7.99 10.97 -3.53
N THR A 44 -7.11 10.00 -3.30
CA THR A 44 -5.97 10.07 -2.37
C THR A 44 -4.68 9.58 -3.03
N GLY A 45 -3.53 9.76 -2.38
CA GLY A 45 -2.26 9.23 -2.88
C GLY A 45 -2.16 7.70 -2.70
N PRO A 46 -1.41 6.99 -3.59
CA PRO A 46 -1.18 5.57 -3.43
C PRO A 46 -0.19 5.27 -2.30
N SER A 47 -0.27 4.06 -1.74
CA SER A 47 0.81 3.45 -0.96
C SER A 47 1.66 2.58 -1.87
N LEU A 48 2.97 2.51 -1.62
CA LEU A 48 3.91 1.68 -2.35
C LEU A 48 4.65 0.70 -1.43
N ALA A 49 4.98 -0.49 -1.93
CA ALA A 49 6.01 -1.35 -1.35
C ALA A 49 6.74 -2.13 -2.44
N SER A 50 7.96 -2.56 -2.19
CA SER A 50 8.74 -3.39 -3.12
C SER A 50 8.96 -4.78 -2.55
N LEU A 51 8.79 -5.81 -3.38
CA LEU A 51 9.13 -7.19 -3.06
C LEU A 51 10.15 -7.71 -4.07
N ASP A 52 11.10 -8.53 -3.62
CA ASP A 52 11.97 -9.26 -4.52
C ASP A 52 11.16 -10.35 -5.25
N SER A 53 11.32 -10.45 -6.57
CA SER A 53 10.68 -11.49 -7.37
C SER A 53 11.55 -12.74 -7.43
N GLU A 54 11.00 -13.90 -7.09
CA GLU A 54 11.66 -15.17 -7.38
C GLU A 54 11.45 -15.58 -8.85
N PRO A 55 12.41 -16.25 -9.52
CA PRO A 55 13.76 -16.65 -9.07
C PRO A 55 14.86 -15.64 -9.48
N ARG A 56 14.51 -14.41 -9.85
CA ARG A 56 15.46 -13.43 -10.39
C ARG A 56 15.43 -12.18 -9.52
N GLY A 57 16.53 -11.88 -8.82
CA GLY A 57 16.75 -10.71 -7.93
C GLY A 57 16.39 -9.37 -8.57
N SER A 58 15.10 -9.13 -8.69
CA SER A 58 14.46 -8.08 -9.46
C SER A 58 13.27 -7.65 -8.64
N LYS A 59 13.09 -6.34 -8.47
CA LYS A 59 12.11 -5.81 -7.52
C LYS A 59 10.81 -5.51 -8.25
N VAL A 60 9.71 -6.05 -7.74
CA VAL A 60 8.36 -5.67 -8.16
C VAL A 60 7.86 -4.62 -7.19
N VAL A 61 7.40 -3.49 -7.72
CA VAL A 61 6.76 -2.44 -6.91
C VAL A 61 5.24 -2.64 -6.95
N TYR A 62 4.62 -2.72 -5.79
CA TYR A 62 3.18 -2.79 -5.60
C TYR A 62 2.67 -1.38 -5.32
N ALA A 63 1.57 -1.01 -5.96
CA ALA A 63 0.81 0.19 -5.64
C ALA A 63 -0.60 -0.19 -5.20
N LEU A 64 -1.00 0.28 -4.02
CA LEU A 64 -2.36 0.17 -3.50
C LEU A 64 -2.99 1.56 -3.51
N TRP A 65 -4.22 1.66 -4.00
CA TRP A 65 -4.99 2.88 -3.92
C TRP A 65 -6.48 2.63 -3.76
N LYS A 66 -7.14 3.64 -3.21
CA LYS A 66 -8.60 3.74 -3.14
C LYS A 66 -9.14 4.28 -4.46
N GLY A 67 -10.16 3.65 -5.04
CA GLY A 67 -10.88 4.17 -6.21
C GLY A 67 -11.52 5.53 -5.93
N CYS A 68 -11.48 6.44 -6.91
CA CYS A 68 -12.00 7.80 -6.75
C CYS A 68 -13.50 7.85 -6.42
N ASP A 69 -14.31 6.92 -6.97
CA ASP A 69 -15.78 7.04 -6.95
C ASP A 69 -16.51 5.87 -6.27
N ASN A 70 -15.79 4.89 -5.73
CA ASN A 70 -16.44 3.62 -5.32
C ASN A 70 -15.94 3.01 -4.00
N ASN A 71 -15.08 3.70 -3.25
CA ASN A 71 -14.47 3.20 -2.02
C ASN A 71 -13.74 1.85 -2.14
N LYS A 72 -13.56 1.29 -3.34
CA LYS A 72 -12.88 0.01 -3.53
C LYS A 72 -11.38 0.19 -3.44
N LEU A 73 -10.67 -0.86 -3.04
CA LEU A 73 -9.22 -0.90 -3.12
C LEU A 73 -8.77 -1.60 -4.40
N TYR A 74 -7.72 -1.04 -5.00
CA TYR A 74 -7.09 -1.56 -6.20
C TYR A 74 -5.60 -1.75 -5.96
N LEU A 75 -5.08 -2.86 -6.47
CA LEU A 75 -3.68 -3.22 -6.44
C LEU A 75 -3.16 -3.34 -7.87
N SER A 76 -2.01 -2.75 -8.16
CA SER A 76 -1.25 -3.02 -9.38
C SER A 76 0.23 -3.21 -9.06
N THR A 77 0.94 -3.85 -9.98
CA THR A 77 2.37 -4.13 -9.87
C THR A 77 3.12 -3.52 -11.04
N TYR A 78 4.32 -3.01 -10.75
CA TYR A 78 5.28 -2.47 -11.70
C TYR A 78 6.51 -3.38 -11.71
N ASP A 79 6.87 -3.89 -12.88
CA ASP A 79 7.98 -4.83 -13.07
C ASP A 79 9.31 -4.15 -13.42
N GLY A 80 9.40 -2.82 -13.26
CA GLY A 80 10.54 -2.02 -13.70
C GLY A 80 10.41 -1.50 -15.14
N ASN A 81 9.42 -1.96 -15.90
CA ASN A 81 9.16 -1.52 -17.26
C ASN A 81 7.71 -1.04 -17.44
N SER A 82 6.72 -1.81 -17.01
CA SER A 82 5.30 -1.47 -17.13
C SER A 82 4.47 -1.86 -15.92
N TRP A 83 3.33 -1.17 -15.79
CA TRP A 83 2.30 -1.51 -14.80
C TRP A 83 1.37 -2.58 -15.35
N ARG A 84 1.00 -3.54 -14.51
CA ARG A 84 -0.10 -4.46 -14.80
C ARG A 84 -1.45 -3.73 -14.73
N LEU A 85 -2.48 -4.33 -15.34
CA LEU A 85 -3.85 -3.86 -15.15
C LEU A 85 -4.22 -3.93 -13.66
N PRO A 86 -4.87 -2.88 -13.10
CA PRO A 86 -5.29 -2.89 -11.71
C PRO A 86 -6.27 -4.01 -11.39
N ALA A 87 -6.02 -4.75 -10.31
CA ALA A 87 -6.93 -5.74 -9.76
C ALA A 87 -7.72 -5.14 -8.58
N GLU A 88 -9.04 -5.34 -8.56
CA GLU A 88 -9.89 -4.98 -7.42
C GLU A 88 -9.68 -5.97 -6.27
N LEU A 89 -9.38 -5.46 -5.07
CA LEU A 89 -9.34 -6.24 -3.84
C LEU A 89 -10.77 -6.35 -3.28
N ARG A 90 -11.52 -7.35 -3.74
CA ARG A 90 -12.97 -7.49 -3.47
C ARG A 90 -13.34 -7.67 -1.99
N PHE A 91 -12.37 -8.04 -1.16
CA PHE A 91 -12.53 -8.21 0.29
C PHE A 91 -12.36 -6.90 1.09
N ALA A 92 -11.96 -5.79 0.45
CA ALA A 92 -11.65 -4.55 1.13
C ALA A 92 -12.29 -3.32 0.46
N ASN A 93 -12.77 -2.40 1.30
CA ASN A 93 -13.18 -1.08 0.87
C ASN A 93 -12.78 -0.03 1.92
N THR A 94 -12.56 1.20 1.49
CA THR A 94 -12.19 2.31 2.34
C THR A 94 -12.62 3.65 1.75
N ASP A 95 -13.00 4.57 2.62
CA ASP A 95 -13.31 5.97 2.36
C ASP A 95 -12.11 6.90 2.63
N VAL A 96 -10.99 6.36 3.12
CA VAL A 96 -9.75 7.07 3.45
C VAL A 96 -8.54 6.40 2.78
N ASN A 97 -7.31 6.87 3.06
CA ASN A 97 -6.09 6.22 2.58
C ASN A 97 -5.94 4.81 3.17
N SER A 98 -5.33 3.92 2.38
CA SER A 98 -4.87 2.59 2.80
C SER A 98 -3.35 2.49 2.70
N THR A 99 -2.77 1.53 3.40
CA THR A 99 -1.32 1.32 3.45
C THR A 99 -0.96 -0.12 3.09
N LEU A 100 0.16 -0.31 2.41
CA LEU A 100 0.77 -1.62 2.19
C LEU A 100 2.25 -1.64 2.59
N VAL A 101 2.76 -2.80 2.96
CA VAL A 101 4.20 -3.03 3.19
C VAL A 101 4.59 -4.44 2.76
N ALA A 102 5.85 -4.65 2.41
CA ALA A 102 6.40 -5.99 2.19
C ALA A 102 6.90 -6.57 3.52
N TYR A 103 6.58 -7.83 3.81
CA TYR A 103 6.98 -8.52 5.03
C TYR A 103 7.15 -10.02 4.74
N GLU A 104 8.35 -10.56 5.01
CA GLU A 104 8.66 -12.01 4.87
C GLU A 104 8.19 -12.65 3.54
N GLY A 105 8.49 -12.01 2.40
CA GLY A 105 8.11 -12.54 1.09
C GLY A 105 6.63 -12.35 0.72
N LYS A 106 5.85 -11.67 1.57
CA LYS A 106 4.42 -11.40 1.38
C LYS A 106 4.18 -9.89 1.31
N ILE A 107 2.99 -9.52 0.86
CA ILE A 107 2.48 -8.16 0.98
C ILE A 107 1.48 -8.13 2.12
N VAL A 108 1.57 -7.12 2.97
CA VAL A 108 0.58 -6.83 4.00
C VAL A 108 -0.16 -5.58 3.58
N VAL A 109 -1.49 -5.64 3.57
CA VAL A 109 -2.34 -4.48 3.32
C VAL A 109 -3.13 -4.16 4.58
N SER A 110 -3.39 -2.88 4.80
CA SER A 110 -4.24 -2.41 5.90
C SER A 110 -5.13 -1.25 5.47
N TRP A 111 -6.32 -1.17 6.07
CA TRP A 111 -7.34 -0.19 5.70
C TRP A 111 -8.30 0.09 6.85
N LYS A 112 -8.97 1.25 6.80
CA LYS A 112 -10.21 1.48 7.56
C LYS A 112 -11.38 1.04 6.70
N GLN A 113 -12.29 0.25 7.26
CA GLN A 113 -13.50 -0.18 6.57
C GLN A 113 -14.42 1.00 6.26
N SER A 114 -14.91 1.11 5.02
CA SER A 114 -15.82 2.19 4.63
C SER A 114 -17.11 2.13 5.45
N GLY A 115 -17.55 3.27 5.99
CA GLY A 115 -18.76 3.36 6.81
C GLY A 115 -18.62 2.77 8.22
N SER A 116 -17.40 2.44 8.63
CA SER A 116 -17.05 2.00 9.98
C SER A 116 -15.78 2.74 10.43
N GLU A 117 -15.49 2.65 11.72
CA GLU A 117 -14.21 3.09 12.29
C GLU A 117 -13.22 1.92 12.46
N ASN A 118 -13.66 0.68 12.19
CA ASN A 118 -12.84 -0.51 12.35
C ASN A 118 -11.69 -0.56 11.34
N LEU A 119 -10.53 -0.93 11.83
CA LEU A 119 -9.31 -1.09 11.04
C LEU A 119 -9.04 -2.57 10.79
N TYR A 120 -8.63 -2.89 9.58
CA TYR A 120 -8.35 -4.25 9.14
C TYR A 120 -6.97 -4.36 8.52
N TRP A 121 -6.46 -5.58 8.48
CA TRP A 121 -5.26 -5.96 7.76
C TRP A 121 -5.37 -7.39 7.23
N MET A 122 -4.51 -7.74 6.27
CA MET A 122 -4.32 -9.13 5.84
C MET A 122 -3.00 -9.33 5.11
N PHE A 123 -2.60 -10.60 5.00
CA PHE A 123 -1.53 -11.06 4.11
C PHE A 123 -2.04 -11.37 2.70
N LEU A 124 -1.30 -10.91 1.71
CA LEU A 124 -1.41 -11.29 0.30
C LEU A 124 -0.13 -12.00 -0.13
N ALA A 125 -0.28 -12.96 -1.05
CA ALA A 125 0.84 -13.55 -1.76
C ALA A 125 1.48 -12.54 -2.72
N ALA A 126 2.64 -12.87 -3.27
CA ALA A 126 3.32 -12.03 -4.25
C ALA A 126 2.48 -11.78 -5.52
N ASP A 127 1.58 -12.67 -5.91
CA ASP A 127 0.67 -12.45 -7.04
C ASP A 127 -0.54 -11.56 -6.69
N GLY A 128 -0.65 -11.12 -5.44
CA GLY A 128 -1.76 -10.32 -4.92
C GLY A 128 -2.97 -11.14 -4.45
N SER A 129 -2.92 -12.47 -4.48
CA SER A 129 -3.98 -13.32 -3.95
C SER A 129 -4.05 -13.27 -2.42
N PRO A 130 -5.26 -13.30 -1.82
CA PRO A 130 -5.39 -13.31 -0.37
C PRO A 130 -4.88 -14.63 0.21
N LEU A 131 -4.07 -14.54 1.27
CA LEU A 131 -3.58 -15.71 2.02
C LEU A 131 -4.43 -16.00 3.27
N MET A 132 -5.33 -15.10 3.61
CA MET A 132 -6.20 -15.16 4.77
C MET A 132 -7.42 -14.27 4.56
N GLU A 133 -8.43 -14.42 5.41
CA GLU A 133 -9.54 -13.48 5.51
C GLU A 133 -9.08 -12.16 6.16
N PRO A 134 -9.77 -11.03 5.90
CA PRO A 134 -9.53 -9.78 6.61
C PRO A 134 -9.55 -9.96 8.12
N HIS A 135 -8.50 -9.53 8.80
CA HIS A 135 -8.42 -9.59 10.26
C HIS A 135 -8.54 -8.17 10.83
N GLU A 136 -9.44 -8.00 11.79
CA GLU A 136 -9.63 -6.71 12.48
C GLU A 136 -8.45 -6.44 13.44
N ILE A 137 -8.01 -5.19 13.56
CA ILE A 137 -6.98 -4.76 14.51
C ILE A 137 -7.58 -4.66 15.93
N GLY A 138 -8.30 -5.70 16.38
CA GLY A 138 -8.84 -5.85 17.75
C GLY A 138 -9.75 -4.71 18.27
N TRP A 139 -10.17 -4.82 19.53
CA TRP A 139 -11.15 -3.91 20.16
C TRP A 139 -10.70 -2.44 20.27
N GLU A 140 -9.40 -2.18 20.17
CA GLU A 140 -8.81 -0.83 20.18
C GLU A 140 -8.49 -0.28 18.79
N GLY A 141 -8.67 -1.08 17.74
CA GLY A 141 -8.40 -0.73 16.35
C GLY A 141 -9.53 0.07 15.72
N THR A 142 -9.91 1.18 16.34
CA THR A 142 -10.86 2.14 15.75
C THR A 142 -10.18 3.48 15.47
N SER A 143 -10.49 4.07 14.32
CA SER A 143 -9.91 5.35 13.86
C SER A 143 -10.73 5.91 12.71
N ARG A 144 -10.90 7.25 12.67
CA ARG A 144 -11.44 7.97 11.49
C ARG A 144 -10.51 8.01 10.29
N LEU A 145 -9.26 7.59 10.46
CA LEU A 145 -8.21 7.50 9.46
C LEU A 145 -7.77 6.04 9.26
N GLY A 146 -7.15 5.74 8.11
CA GLY A 146 -6.54 4.43 7.86
C GLY A 146 -5.32 4.17 8.75
N PRO A 147 -5.03 2.91 9.10
CA PRO A 147 -3.78 2.55 9.76
C PRO A 147 -2.59 2.72 8.80
N THR A 148 -1.41 2.87 9.38
CA THR A 148 -0.13 2.77 8.66
C THR A 148 0.63 1.52 9.11
N LEU A 149 1.38 0.93 8.18
CA LEU A 149 2.20 -0.26 8.41
C LEU A 149 3.67 0.09 8.22
N ALA A 150 4.53 -0.54 9.01
CA ALA A 150 5.97 -0.51 8.83
C ALA A 150 6.57 -1.84 9.26
N VAL A 151 7.77 -2.14 8.76
CA VAL A 151 8.60 -3.23 9.30
C VAL A 151 9.76 -2.58 10.03
N VAL A 152 9.88 -2.83 11.33
CA VAL A 152 10.92 -2.27 12.20
C VAL A 152 11.68 -3.43 12.82
N ASP A 153 12.98 -3.53 12.54
CA ASP A 153 13.85 -4.61 13.02
C ASP A 153 13.25 -6.02 12.78
N GLY A 154 12.72 -6.24 11.58
CA GLY A 154 12.08 -7.51 11.20
C GLY A 154 10.70 -7.75 11.82
N THR A 155 10.15 -6.78 12.56
CA THR A 155 8.81 -6.87 13.16
C THR A 155 7.82 -6.05 12.36
N LEU A 156 6.72 -6.66 11.92
CA LEU A 156 5.61 -5.94 11.31
C LEU A 156 4.84 -5.16 12.39
N CYS A 157 4.73 -3.85 12.20
CA CYS A 157 4.06 -2.92 13.09
C CYS A 157 2.90 -2.24 12.37
N ALA A 158 1.80 -2.01 13.09
CA ALA A 158 0.70 -1.16 12.68
C ALA A 158 0.57 0.00 13.66
N ALA A 159 0.31 1.20 13.16
CA ALA A 159 0.02 2.38 13.98
C ALA A 159 -1.23 3.11 13.47
N TRP A 160 -2.03 3.66 14.39
CA TRP A 160 -3.25 4.39 14.09
C TRP A 160 -3.56 5.45 15.14
N LYS A 161 -4.41 6.41 14.77
CA LYS A 161 -4.94 7.42 15.70
C LYS A 161 -6.12 6.82 16.48
N GLY A 162 -6.04 6.78 17.80
CA GLY A 162 -7.15 6.34 18.64
C GLY A 162 -8.33 7.33 18.65
N MET A 163 -9.49 6.81 19.02
CA MET A 163 -10.76 7.56 19.05
C MET A 163 -11.08 8.21 20.41
N GLY A 164 -10.16 8.10 21.38
CA GLY A 164 -10.31 8.73 22.70
C GLY A 164 -10.22 10.26 22.64
N GLU A 165 -10.61 10.91 23.74
CA GLU A 165 -10.40 12.35 23.95
C GLU A 165 -9.62 12.55 25.26
N PRO A 166 -8.37 13.04 25.22
CA PRO A 166 -7.62 13.40 24.02
C PRO A 166 -7.26 12.18 23.16
N ALA A 167 -7.19 12.38 21.84
CA ALA A 167 -6.75 11.33 20.93
C ALA A 167 -5.28 10.98 21.15
N ASP A 168 -4.96 9.69 21.07
CA ASP A 168 -3.62 9.12 21.19
C ASP A 168 -3.17 8.46 19.88
N VAL A 169 -1.88 8.08 19.81
CA VAL A 169 -1.36 7.20 18.77
C VAL A 169 -1.20 5.82 19.39
N ARG A 170 -1.84 4.82 18.76
CA ARG A 170 -1.79 3.42 19.17
C ARG A 170 -0.90 2.64 18.22
N VAL A 171 -0.22 1.64 18.75
CA VAL A 171 0.70 0.78 18.00
C VAL A 171 0.45 -0.68 18.38
N SER A 172 0.47 -1.56 17.39
CA SER A 172 0.47 -3.01 17.58
C SER A 172 1.57 -3.65 16.76
N THR A 173 2.12 -4.75 17.26
CA THR A 173 3.17 -5.53 16.60
C THR A 173 2.63 -6.91 16.29
N TRP A 174 2.83 -7.37 15.07
CA TRP A 174 2.69 -8.78 14.72
C TRP A 174 3.78 -9.58 15.42
N ARG A 175 3.40 -10.63 16.14
CA ARG A 175 4.34 -11.48 16.89
C ARG A 175 4.59 -12.85 16.24
N GLY A 176 4.15 -13.04 15.00
CA GLY A 176 4.09 -14.37 14.40
C GLY A 176 2.97 -15.22 15.04
N GLY A 177 2.48 -16.19 14.29
CA GLY A 177 1.54 -17.19 14.78
C GLY A 177 1.80 -18.51 14.08
N ASN A 178 1.86 -19.58 14.88
CA ASN A 178 1.83 -20.97 14.43
C ASN A 178 0.58 -21.27 13.60
#